data_AF-A0A6B2L4T3-F1
#
_entry.id   AF-A0A6B2L4T3-F1
#
_cell.length_a   1.000
_cell.length_b   1.000
_cell.length_c   1.000
_cell.angle_alpha   90.00
_cell.angle_beta   90.00
_cell.angle_gamma   90.00
#
_symmetry.space_group_name_H-M   'P 1'
#
loop_
_entity.id
_entity.type
_entity.pdbx_description
1 polymer ?
#
loop_
_entity_poly.entity_id
_entity_poly.type
_entity_poly.pdbx_seq_one_letter_code
_entity_poly.pdbx_strand_id
1 'polypeptide(L)'
;MQQPDKAGWMTKQGGNFKTWKRRWFVLKNNKIYYFKRQKDIEVTGIIELHPNSSVKPVQIKGKNFVFSVSTPTRVYFMFPEAEEDEQFWIEAIQGTLDKMNGKGAEPQKTNQVQIQEPVKNEVTMSAKLDIVRKVVQFLNSEDSKVIEFWQIWKDSLPKLNELDGVAYYEIAVSVGLEKLSWRISGPQHIFIQRMVDFFWNVGAPEPEIDRLNDIGSSINPAVIGSWIDMSEKGGMDGGWFFPVEIASGVGLVAADVGAPVTIFDRWVRQHEITHFMSIGRDMGAAPPRQTEYRFNIPGGSFAVQYGIAMDAIATFKFPPFPSPAAELLSQSSEQCGSLGMSVITSSEGFVKIGIFVGRPSKALVEGCFRICEISDTVQSKMKTLEGSFGATLPIFVEFVYVNDGFGYGVYREGFDVLFHYRMGEEGPYKN
;
A
#
# COMPACT_ATOMS: atom_id res chain seq x y z
N MET A 1 10.32 -0.83 -46.82
CA MET A 1 9.88 0.14 -45.78
C MET A 1 10.70 1.39 -45.92
N GLN A 2 10.09 2.57 -46.10
CA GLN A 2 10.81 3.86 -46.07
C GLN A 2 11.47 4.08 -44.69
N GLN A 3 12.67 4.69 -44.70
CA GLN A 3 13.45 5.02 -43.50
C GLN A 3 12.65 5.90 -42.52
N PRO A 4 12.82 5.72 -41.19
CA PRO A 4 12.14 6.55 -40.19
C PRO A 4 12.72 7.98 -40.14
N ASP A 5 11.90 8.95 -39.75
CA ASP A 5 12.34 10.35 -39.57
C ASP A 5 13.30 10.49 -38.36
N LYS A 6 13.06 9.71 -37.30
CA LYS A 6 14.01 9.48 -36.19
C LYS A 6 13.69 8.14 -35.52
N ALA A 7 14.70 7.45 -35.02
CA ALA A 7 14.53 6.28 -34.16
C ALA A 7 15.61 6.25 -33.07
N GLY A 8 15.30 5.66 -31.91
CA GLY A 8 16.21 5.64 -30.76
C GLY A 8 15.57 5.11 -29.48
N TRP A 9 16.39 4.80 -28.48
CA TRP A 9 15.92 4.42 -27.15
C TRP A 9 15.53 5.65 -26.34
N MET A 10 14.36 5.60 -25.70
CA MET A 10 13.95 6.59 -24.71
C MET A 10 13.22 5.90 -23.57
N THR A 11 13.25 6.53 -22.40
CA THR A 11 12.46 6.12 -21.25
C THR A 11 11.23 7.00 -21.15
N LYS A 12 10.04 6.40 -21.21
CA LYS A 12 8.76 7.11 -21.14
C LYS A 12 8.02 6.84 -19.85
N GLN A 13 7.28 7.83 -19.37
CA GLN A 13 6.31 7.64 -18.30
C GLN A 13 5.08 6.87 -18.82
N GLY A 14 4.60 5.89 -18.07
CA GLY A 14 3.37 5.17 -18.37
C GLY A 14 2.12 6.06 -18.25
N GLY A 15 1.00 5.59 -18.80
CA GLY A 15 -0.24 6.38 -18.84
C GLY A 15 -1.01 6.30 -17.55
N ASN A 16 -1.47 5.09 -17.30
CA ASN A 16 -2.28 4.72 -16.14
C ASN A 16 -1.39 4.50 -14.92
N PHE A 17 -0.22 3.89 -15.13
CA PHE A 17 0.84 3.73 -14.13
C PHE A 17 1.98 4.69 -14.48
N LYS A 18 2.35 5.61 -13.57
CA LYS A 18 3.41 6.61 -13.81
C LYS A 18 4.84 6.06 -13.74
N THR A 19 4.99 4.76 -13.95
CA THR A 19 6.29 4.07 -14.04
C THR A 19 7.04 4.47 -15.30
N TRP A 20 8.36 4.49 -15.21
CA TRP A 20 9.25 4.87 -16.31
C TRP A 20 9.72 3.62 -17.04
N LYS A 21 9.40 3.51 -18.33
CA LYS A 21 9.65 2.32 -19.14
C LYS A 21 10.55 2.67 -20.31
N ARG A 22 11.69 2.00 -20.40
CA ARG A 22 12.59 2.06 -21.56
C ARG A 22 11.90 1.41 -22.77
N ARG A 23 11.82 2.13 -23.88
CA ARG A 23 11.19 1.67 -25.13
C ARG A 23 11.99 2.14 -26.33
N TRP A 24 11.93 1.36 -27.42
CA TRP A 24 12.46 1.79 -28.70
C TRP A 24 11.41 2.64 -29.40
N PHE A 25 11.75 3.88 -29.74
CA PHE A 25 10.85 4.83 -30.36
C PHE A 25 11.18 5.03 -31.84
N VAL A 26 10.15 5.26 -32.64
CA VAL A 26 10.24 5.56 -34.07
C VAL A 26 9.26 6.69 -34.39
N LEU A 27 9.77 7.86 -34.75
CA LEU A 27 8.98 8.93 -35.35
C LEU A 27 8.89 8.70 -36.86
N LYS A 28 7.66 8.69 -37.38
CA LYS A 28 7.40 8.61 -38.81
C LYS A 28 6.10 9.32 -39.15
N ASN A 29 6.16 10.23 -40.12
CA ASN A 29 5.02 11.10 -40.46
C ASN A 29 4.56 11.85 -39.20
N ASN A 30 3.28 11.81 -38.87
CA ASN A 30 2.70 12.41 -37.67
C ASN A 30 2.53 11.44 -36.49
N LYS A 31 3.22 10.29 -36.49
CA LYS A 31 3.05 9.27 -35.45
C LYS A 31 4.38 8.91 -34.84
N ILE A 32 4.38 8.79 -33.52
CA ILE A 32 5.49 8.25 -32.76
C ILE A 32 5.08 6.86 -32.28
N TYR A 33 5.73 5.84 -32.84
CA TYR A 33 5.56 4.45 -32.45
C TYR A 33 6.57 4.10 -31.36
N TYR A 34 6.19 3.24 -30.42
CA TYR A 34 7.14 2.67 -29.48
C TYR A 34 6.96 1.16 -29.29
N PHE A 35 8.08 0.48 -29.07
CA PHE A 35 8.21 -0.97 -29.01
C PHE A 35 8.93 -1.39 -27.73
N LYS A 36 8.71 -2.62 -27.25
CA LYS A 36 9.48 -3.18 -26.12
C LYS A 36 10.96 -3.28 -26.50
N ARG A 37 11.27 -3.75 -27.71
CA ARG A 37 12.63 -3.89 -28.25
C ARG A 37 12.74 -3.38 -29.69
N GLN A 38 13.96 -3.03 -30.10
CA GLN A 38 14.26 -2.48 -31.43
C GLN A 38 13.88 -3.40 -32.61
N LYS A 39 13.90 -4.73 -32.41
CA LYS A 39 13.57 -5.72 -33.45
C LYS A 39 12.13 -6.24 -33.35
N ASP A 40 11.34 -5.76 -32.39
CA ASP A 40 9.96 -6.23 -32.24
C ASP A 40 9.10 -5.66 -33.39
N ILE A 41 8.23 -6.50 -33.94
CA ILE A 41 7.31 -6.13 -35.03
C ILE A 41 6.01 -5.54 -34.44
N GLU A 42 5.65 -5.97 -33.23
CA GLU A 42 4.42 -5.56 -32.55
C GLU A 42 4.58 -4.20 -31.85
N VAL A 43 3.76 -3.24 -32.25
CA VAL A 43 3.74 -1.89 -31.68
C VAL A 43 3.18 -1.94 -30.26
N THR A 44 3.96 -1.47 -29.27
CA THR A 44 3.52 -1.37 -27.87
C THR A 44 2.60 -0.17 -27.65
N GLY A 45 2.77 0.89 -28.44
CA GLY A 45 1.78 1.96 -28.52
C GLY A 45 2.16 3.05 -29.51
N ILE A 46 1.19 3.94 -29.73
CA ILE A 46 1.25 5.01 -30.72
C ILE A 46 0.93 6.33 -30.02
N ILE A 47 1.72 7.36 -30.28
CA ILE A 47 1.40 8.75 -29.97
C ILE A 47 1.10 9.43 -31.30
N GLU A 48 -0.15 9.82 -31.51
CA GLU A 48 -0.58 10.53 -32.71
C GLU A 48 -0.43 12.04 -32.48
N LEU A 49 0.36 12.69 -33.32
CA LEU A 49 0.55 14.13 -33.29
C LEU A 49 -0.58 14.79 -34.06
N HIS A 50 -1.17 15.81 -33.43
CA HIS A 50 -2.22 16.66 -33.96
C HIS A 50 -1.72 18.10 -34.14
N PRO A 51 -2.38 18.94 -34.95
CA PRO A 51 -2.03 20.36 -35.10
C PRO A 51 -1.87 21.12 -33.78
N ASN A 52 -2.69 20.80 -32.78
CA ASN A 52 -2.63 21.40 -31.43
C ASN A 52 -1.74 20.64 -30.43
N SER A 53 -0.97 19.65 -30.90
CA SER A 53 0.03 19.01 -30.06
C SER A 53 1.25 19.92 -29.86
N SER A 54 1.99 19.72 -28.79
CA SER A 54 3.22 20.50 -28.51
C SER A 54 4.30 19.62 -27.92
N VAL A 55 5.56 19.99 -28.15
CA VAL A 55 6.73 19.37 -27.53
C VAL A 55 7.52 20.42 -26.77
N LYS A 56 7.89 20.13 -25.51
CA LYS A 56 8.62 21.09 -24.64
C LYS A 56 9.57 20.37 -23.68
N PRO A 57 10.77 20.92 -23.42
CA PRO A 57 11.60 20.46 -22.31
C PRO A 57 10.89 20.71 -20.98
N VAL A 58 11.05 19.79 -20.03
CA VAL A 58 10.42 19.82 -18.71
C VAL A 58 11.42 19.39 -17.66
N GLN A 59 11.43 20.05 -16.51
CA GLN A 59 12.25 19.63 -15.39
C GLN A 59 11.47 18.65 -14.51
N ILE A 60 11.97 17.42 -14.34
CA ILE A 60 11.45 16.43 -13.40
C ILE A 60 12.57 16.07 -12.44
N LYS A 61 12.33 16.24 -11.14
CA LYS A 61 13.32 15.95 -10.09
C LYS A 61 13.89 14.53 -10.24
N GLY A 62 15.22 14.42 -10.25
CA GLY A 62 15.92 13.14 -10.35
C GLY A 62 15.97 12.53 -11.76
N LYS A 63 15.60 13.29 -12.79
CA LYS A 63 15.70 12.85 -14.20
C LYS A 63 16.27 13.97 -15.05
N ASN A 64 17.29 13.63 -15.83
CA ASN A 64 17.90 14.56 -16.78
C ASN A 64 17.22 14.40 -18.14
N PHE A 65 17.25 15.48 -18.92
CA PHE A 65 16.88 15.48 -20.34
C PHE A 65 15.43 15.11 -20.63
N VAL A 66 14.52 15.49 -19.73
CA VAL A 66 13.10 15.17 -19.87
C VAL A 66 12.42 16.19 -20.76
N PHE A 67 11.67 15.70 -21.74
CA PHE A 67 10.73 16.49 -22.49
C PHE A 67 9.32 15.88 -22.47
N SER A 68 8.34 16.72 -22.75
CA SER A 68 6.94 16.35 -22.84
C SER A 68 6.45 16.46 -24.27
N VAL A 69 5.59 15.53 -24.67
CA VAL A 69 4.77 15.60 -25.88
C VAL A 69 3.32 15.66 -25.43
N SER A 70 2.68 16.83 -25.59
CA SER A 70 1.28 17.05 -25.26
C SER A 70 0.42 16.82 -26.49
N THR A 71 -0.58 15.94 -26.36
CA THR A 71 -1.65 15.69 -27.34
C THR A 71 -2.99 16.14 -26.75
N PRO A 72 -4.08 16.22 -27.52
CA PRO A 72 -5.39 16.64 -26.99
C PRO A 72 -5.90 15.79 -25.82
N THR A 73 -5.51 14.52 -25.76
CA THR A 73 -6.02 13.57 -24.78
C THR A 73 -5.02 13.27 -23.67
N ARG A 74 -3.72 13.55 -23.88
CA ARG A 74 -2.68 13.11 -22.96
C ARG A 74 -1.35 13.86 -23.13
N VAL A 75 -0.67 14.09 -22.02
CA VAL A 75 0.74 14.50 -21.97
C VAL A 75 1.63 13.27 -21.75
N TYR A 76 2.64 13.11 -22.58
CA TYR A 76 3.64 12.05 -22.49
C TYR A 76 4.96 12.65 -22.04
N PHE A 77 5.53 12.16 -20.95
CA PHE A 77 6.87 12.53 -20.53
C PHE A 77 7.86 11.45 -20.96
N MET A 78 9.01 11.85 -21.49
CA MET A 78 10.08 10.94 -21.86
C MET A 78 11.44 11.62 -21.80
N PHE A 79 12.49 10.82 -21.66
CA PHE A 79 13.87 11.29 -21.73
C PHE A 79 14.73 10.27 -22.49
N PRO A 80 15.69 10.71 -23.31
CA PRO A 80 16.68 9.84 -23.92
C PRO A 80 17.83 9.51 -22.97
N GLU A 81 18.74 8.65 -23.40
CA GLU A 81 19.91 8.24 -22.62
C GLU A 81 21.05 9.28 -22.65
N ALA A 82 21.07 10.13 -23.68
CA ALA A 82 22.08 11.17 -23.89
C ALA A 82 21.43 12.56 -24.08
N GLU A 83 22.12 13.61 -23.60
CA GLU A 83 21.68 15.01 -23.70
C GLU A 83 21.46 15.45 -25.16
N GLU A 84 22.41 15.11 -26.04
CA GLU A 84 22.35 15.43 -27.46
C GLU A 84 21.06 14.88 -28.10
N ASP A 85 20.63 13.68 -27.71
CA ASP A 85 19.42 13.05 -28.24
C ASP A 85 18.13 13.78 -27.81
N GLU A 86 18.09 14.44 -26.65
CA GLU A 86 16.90 15.20 -26.21
C GLU A 86 16.59 16.30 -27.22
N GLN A 87 17.60 17.12 -27.51
CA GLN A 87 17.43 18.23 -28.42
C GLN A 87 17.04 17.74 -29.82
N PHE A 88 17.68 16.67 -30.32
CA PHE A 88 17.31 16.07 -31.60
C PHE A 88 15.87 15.52 -31.63
N TRP A 89 15.39 14.91 -30.54
CA TRP A 89 14.01 14.42 -30.47
C TRP A 89 13.00 15.57 -30.43
N ILE A 90 13.27 16.62 -29.65
CA ILE A 90 12.42 17.82 -29.60
C ILE A 90 12.35 18.47 -30.99
N GLU A 91 13.49 18.67 -31.65
CA GLU A 91 13.56 19.28 -32.98
C GLU A 91 12.82 18.45 -34.05
N ALA A 92 12.98 17.13 -34.03
CA ALA A 92 12.29 16.24 -34.98
C ALA A 92 10.76 16.26 -34.81
N ILE A 93 10.28 16.25 -33.56
CA ILE A 93 8.85 16.30 -33.24
C ILE A 93 8.30 17.70 -33.57
N GLN A 94 9.00 18.77 -33.19
CA GLN A 94 8.58 20.13 -33.49
C GLN A 94 8.55 20.38 -35.00
N GLY A 95 9.55 19.91 -35.75
CA GLY A 95 9.57 20.00 -37.21
C GLY A 95 8.41 19.24 -37.88
N THR A 96 7.92 18.17 -37.25
CA THR A 96 6.71 17.48 -37.69
C THR A 96 5.46 18.33 -37.43
N LEU A 97 5.32 18.90 -36.23
CA LEU A 97 4.21 19.78 -35.87
C LEU A 97 4.17 21.04 -36.75
N ASP A 98 5.32 21.64 -37.04
CA ASP A 98 5.43 22.83 -37.90
C ASP A 98 4.99 22.56 -39.34
N LYS A 99 5.31 21.36 -39.87
CA LYS A 99 4.83 20.89 -41.17
C LYS A 99 3.31 20.68 -41.18
N MET A 100 2.74 20.21 -40.07
CA MET A 100 1.29 20.03 -39.92
C MET A 100 0.54 21.36 -39.75
N ASN A 101 1.19 22.35 -39.14
CA ASN A 101 0.60 23.65 -38.82
C ASN A 101 0.86 24.72 -39.88
N GLY A 102 1.63 24.44 -40.93
CA GLY A 102 1.87 25.42 -42.00
C GLY A 102 2.48 26.73 -41.48
N LYS A 103 3.55 26.64 -40.68
CA LYS A 103 4.39 27.72 -40.11
C LYS A 103 3.75 29.10 -39.80
N GLY A 104 3.76 29.45 -38.50
CA GLY A 104 4.19 30.77 -38.00
C GLY A 104 3.42 31.34 -36.79
N ALA A 105 4.03 31.37 -35.59
CA ALA A 105 4.00 32.44 -34.55
C ALA A 105 4.15 31.94 -33.09
N GLU A 106 4.72 32.80 -32.25
CA GLU A 106 5.40 32.64 -30.93
C GLU A 106 4.54 32.30 -29.68
N PRO A 107 5.17 31.90 -28.54
CA PRO A 107 4.49 31.45 -27.33
C PRO A 107 4.22 32.57 -26.29
N GLN A 108 2.99 32.62 -25.75
CA GLN A 108 2.63 33.45 -24.60
C GLN A 108 2.89 32.73 -23.26
N LYS A 109 3.52 33.46 -22.33
CA LYS A 109 3.78 33.09 -20.94
C LYS A 109 2.57 33.43 -20.05
N THR A 110 2.29 32.59 -19.04
CA THR A 110 1.43 32.96 -17.91
C THR A 110 2.08 32.62 -16.58
N ASN A 111 1.98 33.59 -15.67
CA ASN A 111 2.65 33.68 -14.37
C ASN A 111 2.07 32.72 -13.32
N GLN A 112 2.95 32.18 -12.48
CA GLN A 112 2.60 31.50 -11.23
C GLN A 112 2.39 32.54 -10.12
N VAL A 113 1.30 32.43 -9.37
CA VAL A 113 1.09 33.12 -8.10
C VAL A 113 1.15 32.07 -6.99
N GLN A 114 2.08 32.26 -6.04
CA GLN A 114 2.15 31.50 -4.80
C GLN A 114 1.14 32.06 -3.79
N ILE A 115 0.33 31.20 -3.20
CA ILE A 115 -0.47 31.51 -2.01
C ILE A 115 -0.02 30.57 -0.91
N GLN A 116 0.46 31.13 0.20
CA GLN A 116 0.65 30.41 1.46
C GLN A 116 -0.67 30.42 2.22
N GLU A 117 -1.07 29.28 2.78
CA GLU A 117 -2.25 29.16 3.65
C GLU A 117 -1.87 28.88 5.12
N PRO A 118 -2.74 29.25 6.07
CA PRO A 118 -2.43 29.34 7.50
C PRO A 118 -2.63 28.01 8.26
N VAL A 119 -1.79 27.80 9.27
CA VAL A 119 -1.78 26.60 10.14
C VAL A 119 -2.84 26.72 11.24
N LYS A 120 -3.78 25.76 11.31
CA LYS A 120 -4.57 25.48 12.53
C LYS A 120 -3.82 24.49 13.42
N ASN A 121 -3.91 24.69 14.74
CA ASN A 121 -3.28 23.88 15.78
C ASN A 121 -3.85 22.45 15.87
N GLU A 122 -3.61 21.61 14.86
CA GLU A 122 -3.68 20.16 15.00
C GLU A 122 -2.26 19.60 15.17
N VAL A 123 -2.09 18.65 16.09
CA VAL A 123 -0.83 17.91 16.22
C VAL A 123 -0.59 17.18 14.90
N THR A 124 0.48 17.58 14.20
CA THR A 124 0.83 17.03 12.89
C THR A 124 1.01 15.51 12.98
N MET A 125 0.80 14.77 11.87
CA MET A 125 1.02 13.32 11.87
C MET A 125 2.44 12.96 12.25
N SER A 126 3.44 13.78 11.88
CA SER A 126 4.82 13.61 12.33
C SER A 126 4.94 13.67 13.85
N ALA A 127 4.25 14.61 14.52
CA ALA A 127 4.29 14.69 15.98
C ALA A 127 3.58 13.50 16.65
N LYS A 128 2.48 12.99 16.08
CA LYS A 128 1.83 11.76 16.56
C LYS A 128 2.75 10.54 16.42
N LEU A 129 3.42 10.40 15.27
CA LEU A 129 4.44 9.38 15.00
C LEU A 129 5.56 9.40 16.07
N ASP A 130 6.04 10.59 16.42
CA ASP A 130 7.10 10.75 17.42
C ASP A 130 6.63 10.42 18.85
N ILE A 131 5.34 10.63 19.16
CA ILE A 131 4.76 10.19 20.44
C ILE A 131 4.74 8.66 20.52
N VAL A 132 4.33 7.98 19.46
CA VAL A 132 4.33 6.50 19.44
C VAL A 132 5.73 5.96 19.69
N ARG A 133 6.74 6.55 19.04
CA ARG A 133 8.15 6.20 19.25
C ARG A 133 8.53 6.27 20.73
N LYS A 134 8.17 7.35 21.42
CA LYS A 134 8.50 7.55 22.85
C LYS A 134 7.84 6.53 23.77
N VAL A 135 6.61 6.14 23.46
CA VAL A 135 5.83 5.21 24.30
C VAL A 135 6.25 3.76 24.09
N VAL A 136 6.52 3.35 22.85
CA VAL A 136 6.88 1.98 22.49
C VAL A 136 8.37 1.76 22.70
N GLN A 137 8.72 0.99 23.73
CA GLN A 137 10.08 0.95 24.28
C GLN A 137 11.15 0.52 23.28
N PHE A 138 10.87 -0.46 22.42
CA PHE A 138 11.83 -0.94 21.42
C PHE A 138 12.10 0.06 20.28
N LEU A 139 11.32 1.14 20.18
CA LEU A 139 11.54 2.25 19.27
C LEU A 139 12.37 3.41 19.89
N ASN A 140 12.85 3.25 21.12
CA ASN A 140 13.66 4.27 21.80
C ASN A 140 15.18 4.06 21.66
N SER A 141 15.64 2.93 21.10
CA SER A 141 17.08 2.64 20.94
C SER A 141 17.64 3.28 19.67
N GLU A 142 18.52 4.28 19.79
CA GLU A 142 19.07 5.03 18.65
C GLU A 142 19.85 4.16 17.64
N ASP A 143 20.41 3.02 18.06
CA ASP A 143 21.15 2.06 17.22
C ASP A 143 20.26 0.91 16.69
N SER A 144 18.94 1.06 16.72
CA SER A 144 18.01 0.02 16.31
C SER A 144 17.78 -0.01 14.80
N LYS A 145 18.09 -1.13 14.16
CA LYS A 145 17.74 -1.39 12.74
C LYS A 145 16.25 -1.27 12.46
N VAL A 146 15.39 -1.52 13.46
CA VAL A 146 13.94 -1.34 13.36
C VAL A 146 13.59 0.13 13.16
N ILE A 147 14.30 1.05 13.83
CA ILE A 147 14.10 2.50 13.66
C ILE A 147 14.60 2.96 12.31
N GLU A 148 15.75 2.47 11.86
CA GLU A 148 16.25 2.76 10.51
C GLU A 148 15.22 2.36 9.45
N PHE A 149 14.66 1.15 9.55
CA PHE A 149 13.59 0.68 8.65
C PHE A 149 12.33 1.55 8.72
N TRP A 150 11.89 1.92 9.92
CA TRP A 150 10.76 2.84 10.11
C TRP A 150 11.03 4.21 9.48
N GLN A 151 12.25 4.75 9.62
CA GLN A 151 12.62 6.05 9.07
C GLN A 151 12.63 6.00 7.53
N ILE A 152 13.18 4.93 6.94
CA ILE A 152 13.13 4.70 5.48
C ILE A 152 11.68 4.65 4.99
N TRP A 153 10.81 3.93 5.70
CA TRP A 153 9.38 3.89 5.36
C TRP A 153 8.72 5.27 5.50
N LYS A 154 8.93 5.97 6.62
CA LYS A 154 8.38 7.31 6.87
C LYS A 154 8.81 8.32 5.80
N ASP A 155 10.07 8.30 5.39
CA ASP A 155 10.61 9.20 4.36
C ASP A 155 10.12 8.87 2.95
N SER A 156 9.63 7.65 2.74
CA SER A 156 9.01 7.26 1.47
C SER A 156 7.58 7.80 1.31
N LEU A 157 6.91 8.17 2.41
CA LEU A 157 5.49 8.55 2.38
C LEU A 157 5.26 9.85 1.58
N PRO A 158 4.12 9.97 0.88
CA PRO A 158 3.75 11.22 0.21
C PRO A 158 3.69 12.38 1.20
N LYS A 159 4.16 13.56 0.76
CA LYS A 159 4.03 14.78 1.56
C LYS A 159 2.65 15.38 1.40
N LEU A 160 2.17 16.10 2.41
CA LEU A 160 0.84 16.75 2.38
C LEU A 160 0.61 17.60 1.13
N ASN A 161 1.62 18.35 0.67
CA ASN A 161 1.52 19.19 -0.52
C ASN A 161 1.51 18.42 -1.86
N GLU A 162 1.75 17.11 -1.82
CA GLU A 162 1.67 16.22 -2.97
C GLU A 162 0.29 15.54 -3.06
N LEU A 163 -0.51 15.62 -1.99
CA LEU A 163 -1.83 14.99 -1.91
C LEU A 163 -2.91 15.86 -2.58
N ASP A 164 -3.65 15.26 -3.52
CA ASP A 164 -4.89 15.79 -4.10
C ASP A 164 -6.15 15.05 -3.57
N GLY A 165 -5.95 14.17 -2.60
CA GLY A 165 -6.98 13.42 -1.88
C GLY A 165 -6.52 13.11 -0.45
N VAL A 166 -7.28 12.28 0.25
CA VAL A 166 -7.04 11.99 1.67
C VAL A 166 -6.16 10.76 1.86
N ALA A 167 -5.10 10.90 2.66
CA ALA A 167 -4.29 9.84 3.20
C ALA A 167 -4.78 9.46 4.61
N TYR A 168 -4.97 8.18 4.87
CA TYR A 168 -5.44 7.62 6.13
C TYR A 168 -4.31 6.90 6.85
N TYR A 169 -4.17 7.18 8.15
CA TYR A 169 -3.15 6.59 9.00
C TYR A 169 -3.77 5.71 10.08
N GLU A 170 -3.33 4.47 10.13
CA GLU A 170 -3.77 3.47 11.09
C GLU A 170 -2.57 2.82 11.77
N ILE A 171 -2.79 2.40 13.01
CA ILE A 171 -1.79 1.70 13.79
C ILE A 171 -2.41 0.53 14.52
N ALA A 172 -1.74 -0.61 14.51
CA ALA A 172 -2.07 -1.76 15.35
C ALA A 172 -0.94 -1.98 16.35
N VAL A 173 -1.28 -2.14 17.62
CA VAL A 173 -0.30 -2.38 18.68
C VAL A 173 -0.68 -3.63 19.43
N SER A 174 0.28 -4.52 19.73
CA SER A 174 -0.01 -5.59 20.68
C SER A 174 -0.28 -5.00 22.06
N VAL A 175 -1.15 -5.64 22.84
CA VAL A 175 -1.52 -5.11 24.16
C VAL A 175 -0.28 -4.97 25.08
N GLY A 176 0.72 -5.84 24.90
CA GLY A 176 2.02 -5.77 25.58
C GLY A 176 2.98 -4.69 25.09
N LEU A 177 2.66 -3.97 24.02
CA LEU A 177 3.56 -3.02 23.33
C LEU A 177 4.84 -3.69 22.77
N GLU A 178 4.76 -4.99 22.47
CA GLU A 178 5.86 -5.82 21.96
C GLU A 178 5.88 -5.86 20.41
N LYS A 179 4.75 -5.51 19.79
CA LYS A 179 4.56 -5.47 18.32
C LYS A 179 3.83 -4.19 17.93
N LEU A 180 4.24 -3.63 16.80
CA LEU A 180 3.64 -2.44 16.21
C LEU A 180 3.51 -2.61 14.69
N SER A 181 2.33 -2.34 14.16
CA SER A 181 2.05 -2.31 12.73
C SER A 181 1.58 -0.92 12.33
N TRP A 182 2.22 -0.32 11.34
CA TRP A 182 1.77 0.93 10.73
C TRP A 182 1.09 0.63 9.41
N ARG A 183 -0.01 1.31 9.13
CA ARG A 183 -0.67 1.25 7.83
C ARG A 183 -1.01 2.65 7.38
N ILE A 184 -0.67 2.94 6.13
CA ILE A 184 -1.06 4.18 5.47
C ILE A 184 -1.70 3.84 4.14
N SER A 185 -2.78 4.52 3.82
CA SER A 185 -3.42 4.40 2.51
C SER A 185 -3.82 5.76 1.97
N GLY A 186 -3.93 5.88 0.66
CA GLY A 186 -4.37 7.12 0.02
C GLY A 186 -4.46 6.98 -1.50
N PRO A 187 -4.57 8.10 -2.23
CA PRO A 187 -4.85 8.09 -3.66
C PRO A 187 -3.81 7.28 -4.45
N GLN A 188 -4.29 6.32 -5.23
CA GLN A 188 -3.46 5.33 -5.92
C GLN A 188 -2.39 5.95 -6.82
N HIS A 189 -2.72 7.01 -7.55
CA HIS A 189 -1.82 7.67 -8.50
C HIS A 189 -0.63 8.39 -7.83
N ILE A 190 -0.72 8.68 -6.53
CA ILE A 190 0.35 9.29 -5.73
C ILE A 190 1.12 8.21 -4.98
N PHE A 191 0.40 7.33 -4.29
CA PHE A 191 0.99 6.35 -3.39
C PHE A 191 1.81 5.28 -4.12
N ILE A 192 1.43 4.91 -5.35
CA ILE A 192 2.05 3.75 -6.03
C ILE A 192 3.55 3.98 -6.25
N GLN A 193 3.95 5.16 -6.70
CA GLN A 193 5.37 5.42 -6.95
C GLN A 193 6.17 5.44 -5.66
N ARG A 194 5.62 6.03 -4.58
CA ARG A 194 6.23 6.08 -3.25
C ARG A 194 6.48 4.69 -2.66
N MET A 195 5.47 3.83 -2.76
CA MET A 195 5.55 2.45 -2.27
C MET A 195 6.59 1.64 -3.05
N VAL A 196 6.59 1.77 -4.38
CA VAL A 196 7.53 1.03 -5.21
C VAL A 196 8.97 1.53 -5.00
N ASP A 197 9.18 2.84 -4.84
CA ASP A 197 10.47 3.42 -4.46
C ASP A 197 10.96 2.88 -3.10
N PHE A 198 10.07 2.80 -2.11
CA PHE A 198 10.36 2.18 -0.81
C PHE A 198 10.78 0.72 -0.98
N PHE A 199 10.00 -0.08 -1.71
CA PHE A 199 10.28 -1.50 -1.92
C PHE A 199 11.62 -1.74 -2.62
N TRP A 200 11.98 -0.94 -3.63
CA TRP A 200 13.30 -1.02 -4.25
C TRP A 200 14.43 -0.66 -3.28
N ASN A 201 14.24 0.36 -2.43
CA ASN A 201 15.25 0.77 -1.45
C ASN A 201 15.52 -0.32 -0.40
N VAL A 202 14.51 -1.11 -0.04
CA VAL A 202 14.65 -2.23 0.91
C VAL A 202 14.97 -3.58 0.23
N GLY A 203 15.24 -3.56 -1.09
CA GLY A 203 15.71 -4.73 -1.83
C GLY A 203 14.61 -5.72 -2.23
N ALA A 204 13.37 -5.25 -2.39
CA ALA A 204 12.27 -6.09 -2.83
C ALA A 204 12.51 -6.64 -4.26
N PRO A 205 12.12 -7.89 -4.54
CA PRO A 205 12.34 -8.52 -5.85
C PRO A 205 11.43 -7.90 -6.92
N GLU A 206 11.98 -7.69 -8.13
CA GLU A 206 11.24 -7.19 -9.30
C GLU A 206 9.95 -7.99 -9.61
N PRO A 207 9.93 -9.34 -9.55
CA PRO A 207 8.70 -10.11 -9.76
C PRO A 207 7.56 -9.77 -8.79
N GLU A 208 7.84 -9.33 -7.57
CA GLU A 208 6.79 -8.95 -6.61
C GLU A 208 6.23 -7.56 -6.92
N ILE A 209 7.06 -6.67 -7.49
CA ILE A 209 6.61 -5.38 -8.01
C ILE A 209 5.70 -5.59 -9.23
N ASP A 210 6.07 -6.51 -10.12
CA ASP A 210 5.22 -6.90 -11.25
C ASP A 210 3.88 -7.48 -10.77
N ARG A 211 3.91 -8.35 -9.75
CA ARG A 211 2.69 -8.91 -9.17
C ARG A 211 1.78 -7.83 -8.56
N LEU A 212 2.33 -6.86 -7.82
CA LEU A 212 1.56 -5.71 -7.33
C LEU A 212 0.86 -4.98 -8.48
N ASN A 213 1.55 -4.78 -9.61
CA ASN A 213 0.97 -4.13 -10.79
C ASN A 213 -0.13 -4.97 -11.45
N ASP A 214 0.05 -6.29 -11.56
CA ASP A 214 -0.90 -7.20 -12.20
C ASP A 214 -2.20 -7.32 -11.39
N ILE A 215 -2.08 -7.48 -10.07
CA ILE A 215 -3.23 -7.52 -9.16
C ILE A 215 -3.91 -6.15 -9.12
N GLY A 216 -3.12 -5.07 -9.00
CA GLY A 216 -3.65 -3.71 -9.02
C GLY A 216 -4.38 -3.38 -10.32
N SER A 217 -3.93 -3.91 -11.47
CA SER A 217 -4.64 -3.76 -12.75
C SER A 217 -5.96 -4.50 -12.79
N SER A 218 -6.04 -5.64 -12.10
CA SER A 218 -7.26 -6.47 -12.03
C SER A 218 -8.30 -5.87 -11.09
N ILE A 219 -7.86 -5.27 -9.98
CA ILE A 219 -8.73 -4.63 -8.97
C ILE A 219 -9.10 -3.20 -9.39
N ASN A 220 -8.18 -2.48 -10.04
CA ASN A 220 -8.28 -1.05 -10.36
C ASN A 220 -8.67 -0.17 -9.15
N PRO A 221 -7.91 -0.21 -8.04
CA PRO A 221 -8.28 0.46 -6.81
C PRO A 221 -8.03 1.97 -6.89
N ALA A 222 -8.99 2.78 -6.42
CA ALA A 222 -8.81 4.22 -6.27
C ALA A 222 -7.84 4.60 -5.14
N VAL A 223 -7.72 3.71 -4.14
CA VAL A 223 -6.88 3.88 -2.95
C VAL A 223 -6.00 2.64 -2.77
N ILE A 224 -4.73 2.86 -2.46
CA ILE A 224 -3.79 1.79 -2.11
C ILE A 224 -3.07 2.16 -0.82
N GLY A 225 -2.43 1.18 -0.19
CA GLY A 225 -1.66 1.46 1.00
C GLY A 225 -0.40 0.60 1.14
N SER A 226 0.48 1.05 2.03
CA SER A 226 1.62 0.28 2.51
C SER A 226 1.53 0.09 4.01
N TRP A 227 2.12 -1.00 4.48
CA TRP A 227 2.24 -1.30 5.89
C TRP A 227 3.66 -1.71 6.23
N ILE A 228 4.04 -1.50 7.48
CA ILE A 228 5.24 -2.07 8.09
C ILE A 228 4.89 -2.70 9.43
N ASP A 229 5.47 -3.87 9.70
CA ASP A 229 5.33 -4.63 10.94
C ASP A 229 6.67 -4.68 11.67
N MET A 230 6.67 -4.32 12.94
CA MET A 230 7.86 -4.24 13.78
C MET A 230 7.64 -4.93 15.12
N SER A 231 8.71 -5.47 15.70
CA SER A 231 8.65 -6.11 17.01
C SER A 231 9.83 -5.76 17.91
N GLU A 232 9.67 -5.98 19.22
CA GLU A 232 10.72 -5.84 20.22
C GLU A 232 11.91 -6.79 19.99
N LYS A 233 11.67 -7.96 19.39
CA LYS A 233 12.72 -8.94 19.05
C LYS A 233 13.46 -8.62 17.76
N GLY A 234 13.28 -7.42 17.20
CA GLY A 234 13.99 -6.96 16.01
C GLY A 234 13.37 -7.39 14.68
N GLY A 235 12.15 -7.91 14.70
CA GLY A 235 11.40 -8.23 13.48
C GLY A 235 11.04 -6.95 12.74
N MET A 236 11.27 -6.94 11.44
CA MET A 236 10.85 -5.87 10.54
C MET A 236 10.39 -6.48 9.21
N ASP A 237 9.19 -6.11 8.80
CA ASP A 237 8.59 -6.55 7.54
C ASP A 237 7.74 -5.41 6.98
N GLY A 238 7.52 -5.43 5.68
CA GLY A 238 6.77 -4.39 5.01
C GLY A 238 6.11 -4.88 3.75
N GLY A 239 5.00 -4.26 3.41
CA GLY A 239 4.19 -4.72 2.30
C GLY A 239 3.20 -3.69 1.81
N TRP A 240 2.37 -4.12 0.87
CA TRP A 240 1.31 -3.34 0.29
C TRP A 240 -0.06 -3.93 0.66
N PHE A 241 -1.10 -3.13 0.51
CA PHE A 241 -2.48 -3.57 0.59
C PHE A 241 -3.42 -2.70 -0.26
N PHE A 242 -4.55 -3.27 -0.63
CA PHE A 242 -5.64 -2.62 -1.33
C PHE A 242 -6.86 -2.53 -0.40
N PRO A 243 -7.11 -1.38 0.24
CA PRO A 243 -8.24 -1.19 1.15
C PRO A 243 -9.53 -0.88 0.38
N VAL A 244 -9.91 -1.76 -0.54
CA VAL A 244 -11.14 -1.66 -1.32
C VAL A 244 -11.87 -2.99 -1.27
N GLU A 245 -13.16 -2.96 -1.58
CA GLU A 245 -13.94 -4.19 -1.72
C GLU A 245 -13.47 -4.96 -2.97
N ILE A 246 -13.06 -6.22 -2.78
CA ILE A 246 -12.43 -7.06 -3.80
C ILE A 246 -13.18 -8.37 -3.86
N ALA A 247 -13.71 -8.74 -5.04
CA ALA A 247 -14.32 -10.04 -5.24
C ALA A 247 -13.34 -11.16 -4.86
N SER A 248 -13.80 -12.16 -4.10
CA SER A 248 -12.91 -13.16 -3.49
C SER A 248 -12.10 -13.94 -4.52
N GLY A 249 -12.70 -14.25 -5.67
CA GLY A 249 -11.99 -14.88 -6.79
C GLY A 249 -10.83 -14.07 -7.37
N VAL A 250 -10.89 -12.73 -7.32
CA VAL A 250 -9.78 -11.85 -7.73
C VAL A 250 -8.74 -11.75 -6.61
N GLY A 251 -9.18 -11.58 -5.37
CA GLY A 251 -8.28 -11.45 -4.22
C GLY A 251 -7.39 -12.68 -3.99
N LEU A 252 -7.93 -13.87 -4.20
CA LEU A 252 -7.19 -15.14 -4.02
C LEU A 252 -6.03 -15.32 -5.02
N VAL A 253 -6.03 -14.60 -6.15
CA VAL A 253 -4.94 -14.61 -7.13
C VAL A 253 -3.66 -13.95 -6.57
N ALA A 254 -3.78 -13.16 -5.49
CA ALA A 254 -2.64 -12.50 -4.88
C ALA A 254 -1.66 -13.48 -4.18
N ALA A 255 -2.18 -14.59 -3.66
CA ALA A 255 -1.36 -15.59 -2.97
C ALA A 255 -0.56 -16.45 -3.95
N ASP A 256 0.50 -17.04 -3.40
CA ASP A 256 1.21 -18.09 -4.11
C ASP A 256 0.35 -19.35 -4.22
N VAL A 257 0.43 -19.98 -5.38
CA VAL A 257 -0.27 -21.24 -5.63
C VAL A 257 0.27 -22.29 -4.67
N GLY A 258 -0.63 -22.92 -3.92
CA GLY A 258 -0.26 -23.91 -2.93
C GLY A 258 -1.45 -24.48 -2.18
N ALA A 259 -1.18 -25.47 -1.33
CA ALA A 259 -2.21 -26.09 -0.50
C ALA A 259 -2.93 -25.09 0.42
N PRO A 260 -2.25 -24.12 1.08
CA PRO A 260 -2.92 -23.16 1.96
C PRO A 260 -3.99 -22.32 1.26
N VAL A 261 -3.66 -21.69 0.13
CA VAL A 261 -4.65 -20.89 -0.63
C VAL A 261 -5.78 -21.76 -1.20
N THR A 262 -5.51 -23.02 -1.57
CA THR A 262 -6.55 -23.95 -2.06
C THR A 262 -7.53 -24.35 -0.95
N ILE A 263 -7.03 -24.59 0.26
CA ILE A 263 -7.86 -24.87 1.44
C ILE A 263 -8.68 -23.62 1.79
N PHE A 264 -8.04 -22.45 1.77
CA PHE A 264 -8.69 -21.18 2.06
C PHE A 264 -9.80 -20.85 1.04
N ASP A 265 -9.56 -21.00 -0.26
CA ASP A 265 -10.57 -20.81 -1.31
C ASP A 265 -11.79 -21.72 -1.10
N ARG A 266 -11.56 -23.01 -0.80
CA ARG A 266 -12.66 -23.94 -0.50
C ARG A 266 -13.49 -23.46 0.70
N TRP A 267 -12.82 -23.05 1.77
CA TRP A 267 -13.48 -22.55 2.97
C TRP A 267 -14.24 -21.25 2.73
N VAL A 268 -13.65 -20.30 1.99
CA VAL A 268 -14.28 -19.04 1.54
C VAL A 268 -15.57 -19.32 0.77
N ARG A 269 -15.55 -20.26 -0.17
CA ARG A 269 -16.74 -20.66 -0.95
C ARG A 269 -17.79 -21.36 -0.09
N GLN A 270 -17.37 -22.23 0.83
CA GLN A 270 -18.27 -22.95 1.73
C GLN A 270 -19.09 -22.00 2.60
N HIS A 271 -18.48 -20.90 3.06
CA HIS A 271 -19.12 -19.89 3.90
C HIS A 271 -19.63 -18.68 3.12
N GLU A 272 -19.74 -18.78 1.80
CA GLU A 272 -20.31 -17.75 0.93
C GLU A 272 -19.64 -16.37 1.05
N ILE A 273 -18.33 -16.34 1.32
CA ILE A 273 -17.55 -15.10 1.38
C ILE A 273 -17.25 -14.64 -0.05
N THR A 274 -18.05 -13.69 -0.51
CA THR A 274 -17.99 -13.19 -1.89
C THR A 274 -16.98 -12.06 -2.09
N HIS A 275 -16.66 -11.32 -1.03
CA HIS A 275 -15.79 -10.15 -1.09
C HIS A 275 -14.83 -10.07 0.10
N PHE A 276 -13.63 -9.57 -0.16
CA PHE A 276 -12.67 -9.14 0.84
C PHE A 276 -12.71 -7.61 0.97
N MET A 277 -12.50 -7.11 2.18
CA MET A 277 -12.37 -5.67 2.46
C MET A 277 -10.97 -5.15 2.20
N SER A 278 -9.98 -6.04 2.26
CA SER A 278 -8.60 -5.72 1.95
C SER A 278 -7.83 -6.99 1.59
N ILE A 279 -6.94 -6.84 0.62
CA ILE A 279 -5.90 -7.80 0.29
C ILE A 279 -4.55 -7.11 0.42
N GLY A 280 -3.60 -7.76 1.07
CA GLY A 280 -2.24 -7.29 1.16
C GLY A 280 -1.21 -8.40 1.01
N ARG A 281 0.03 -8.01 0.80
CA ARG A 281 1.16 -8.94 0.67
C ARG A 281 2.43 -8.30 1.18
N ASP A 282 3.28 -9.08 1.82
CA ASP A 282 4.64 -8.66 2.17
C ASP A 282 5.52 -8.54 0.92
N MET A 283 6.62 -7.80 1.06
CA MET A 283 7.61 -7.59 0.00
C MET A 283 8.96 -8.16 0.40
N GLY A 284 8.96 -9.21 1.24
CA GLY A 284 10.16 -9.88 1.72
C GLY A 284 11.11 -10.30 0.60
N ALA A 285 12.41 -10.08 0.82
CA ALA A 285 13.46 -10.40 -0.14
C ALA A 285 13.50 -11.90 -0.48
N ALA A 286 13.21 -12.76 0.49
CA ALA A 286 13.18 -14.21 0.33
C ALA A 286 11.79 -14.79 0.63
N PRO A 287 11.35 -15.84 -0.10
CA PRO A 287 10.17 -16.61 0.28
C PRO A 287 10.40 -17.37 1.60
N PRO A 288 9.32 -17.82 2.27
CA PRO A 288 7.92 -17.78 1.81
C PRO A 288 7.26 -16.41 2.03
N ARG A 289 6.57 -15.93 1.01
CA ARG A 289 5.81 -14.67 1.06
C ARG A 289 4.40 -14.91 1.58
N GLN A 290 3.87 -13.89 2.24
CA GLN A 290 2.67 -13.87 3.04
C GLN A 290 1.61 -12.99 2.38
N THR A 291 0.42 -13.54 2.17
CA THR A 291 -0.73 -12.79 1.63
C THR A 291 -1.80 -12.68 2.70
N GLU A 292 -2.18 -11.44 3.04
CA GLU A 292 -3.23 -11.14 4.01
C GLU A 292 -4.56 -10.90 3.31
N TYR A 293 -5.60 -11.54 3.85
CA TYR A 293 -7.00 -11.36 3.48
C TYR A 293 -7.73 -10.79 4.69
N ARG A 294 -8.44 -9.68 4.55
CA ARG A 294 -9.33 -9.16 5.59
C ARG A 294 -10.76 -9.07 5.08
N PHE A 295 -11.72 -9.52 5.88
CA PHE A 295 -13.13 -9.53 5.50
C PHE A 295 -14.06 -9.56 6.71
N ASN A 296 -15.30 -9.12 6.52
CA ASN A 296 -16.35 -9.33 7.50
C ASN A 296 -16.80 -10.80 7.46
N ILE A 297 -17.03 -11.39 8.63
CA ILE A 297 -17.58 -12.75 8.68
C ILE A 297 -19.08 -12.66 8.35
N PRO A 298 -19.59 -13.45 7.39
CA PRO A 298 -21.01 -13.43 7.03
C PRO A 298 -21.87 -14.01 8.15
N GLY A 299 -23.18 -13.75 8.09
CA GLY A 299 -24.15 -14.27 9.05
C GLY A 299 -24.94 -13.17 9.75
N GLY A 300 -26.22 -13.47 10.03
CA GLY A 300 -27.17 -12.49 10.60
C GLY A 300 -27.06 -12.28 12.11
N SER A 301 -26.17 -13.00 12.80
CA SER A 301 -25.97 -12.84 14.24
C SER A 301 -24.51 -13.10 14.62
N PHE A 302 -24.10 -12.54 15.76
CA PHE A 302 -22.77 -12.76 16.31
C PHE A 302 -22.48 -14.25 16.53
N ALA A 303 -23.45 -15.03 17.02
CA ALA A 303 -23.27 -16.45 17.27
C ALA A 303 -22.95 -17.24 15.98
N VAL A 304 -23.60 -16.88 14.86
CA VAL A 304 -23.30 -17.47 13.55
C VAL A 304 -21.89 -17.08 13.10
N GLN A 305 -21.55 -15.80 13.20
CA GLN A 305 -20.22 -15.30 12.84
C GLN A 305 -19.11 -15.95 13.68
N TYR A 306 -19.34 -16.10 14.98
CA TYR A 306 -18.42 -16.76 15.90
C TYR A 306 -18.24 -18.24 15.52
N GLY A 307 -19.33 -18.94 15.19
CA GLY A 307 -19.27 -20.33 14.71
C GLY A 307 -18.41 -20.48 13.45
N ILE A 308 -18.57 -19.57 12.48
CA ILE A 308 -17.74 -19.55 11.26
C ILE A 308 -16.27 -19.28 11.61
N ALA A 309 -15.99 -18.35 12.52
CA ALA A 309 -14.61 -18.06 12.94
C ALA A 309 -13.95 -19.27 13.63
N MET A 310 -14.68 -20.00 14.47
CA MET A 310 -14.17 -21.22 15.11
C MET A 310 -13.96 -22.35 14.10
N ASP A 311 -14.83 -22.48 13.10
CA ASP A 311 -14.65 -23.42 11.99
C ASP A 311 -13.39 -23.09 11.16
N ALA A 312 -13.08 -21.80 10.97
CA ALA A 312 -11.83 -21.36 10.33
C ALA A 312 -10.59 -21.82 11.12
N ILE A 313 -10.57 -21.59 12.44
CA ILE A 313 -9.48 -22.03 13.33
C ILE A 313 -9.25 -23.54 13.16
N ALA A 314 -10.33 -24.34 13.22
CA ALA A 314 -10.24 -25.79 13.06
C ALA A 314 -9.79 -26.21 11.65
N THR A 315 -10.37 -25.63 10.61
CA THR A 315 -10.09 -25.97 9.21
C THR A 315 -8.64 -25.64 8.82
N PHE A 316 -8.14 -24.50 9.27
CA PHE A 316 -6.78 -24.03 8.98
C PHE A 316 -5.75 -24.58 9.97
N LYS A 317 -6.18 -25.45 10.90
CA LYS A 317 -5.34 -26.15 11.88
C LYS A 317 -4.57 -25.22 12.82
N PHE A 318 -5.17 -24.08 13.17
CA PHE A 318 -4.65 -23.27 14.27
C PHE A 318 -5.03 -23.93 15.60
N PRO A 319 -4.17 -23.85 16.63
CA PRO A 319 -4.56 -24.17 17.99
C PRO A 319 -5.76 -23.32 18.44
N PRO A 320 -6.64 -23.87 19.30
CA PRO A 320 -7.73 -23.08 19.86
C PRO A 320 -7.17 -21.91 20.67
N PHE A 321 -7.88 -20.78 20.67
CA PHE A 321 -7.53 -19.67 21.55
C PHE A 321 -7.57 -20.10 23.02
N PRO A 322 -6.71 -19.53 23.89
CA PRO A 322 -6.73 -19.80 25.32
C PRO A 322 -8.14 -19.61 25.90
N SER A 323 -8.56 -20.46 26.84
CA SER A 323 -9.93 -20.44 27.39
C SER A 323 -10.39 -19.04 27.84
N PRO A 324 -9.58 -18.25 28.58
CA PRO A 324 -9.99 -16.89 28.98
C PRO A 324 -10.23 -15.96 27.77
N ALA A 325 -9.46 -16.12 26.70
CA ALA A 325 -9.62 -15.33 25.49
C ALA A 325 -10.86 -15.75 24.68
N ALA A 326 -11.11 -17.05 24.56
CA ALA A 326 -12.29 -17.59 23.88
C ALA A 326 -13.58 -17.20 24.62
N GLU A 327 -13.58 -17.26 25.95
CA GLU A 327 -14.69 -16.80 26.79
C GLU A 327 -14.95 -15.31 26.58
N LEU A 328 -13.91 -14.48 26.65
CA LEU A 328 -14.01 -13.03 26.44
C LEU A 328 -14.56 -12.70 25.04
N LEU A 329 -14.05 -13.37 24.01
CA LEU A 329 -14.51 -13.19 22.63
C LEU A 329 -15.99 -13.60 22.49
N SER A 330 -16.39 -14.76 23.01
CA SER A 330 -17.77 -15.25 22.90
C SER A 330 -18.80 -14.34 23.61
N GLN A 331 -18.40 -13.70 24.71
CA GLN A 331 -19.25 -12.79 25.50
C GLN A 331 -19.31 -11.36 24.94
N SER A 332 -18.51 -11.03 23.94
CA SER A 332 -18.48 -9.69 23.34
C SER A 332 -19.76 -9.34 22.54
N SER A 333 -20.67 -10.31 22.37
CA SER A 333 -21.75 -10.36 21.39
C SER A 333 -22.94 -9.41 21.60
N GLU A 334 -23.20 -8.95 22.82
CA GLU A 334 -24.40 -8.13 23.11
C GLU A 334 -24.17 -6.62 22.94
N GLN A 335 -22.92 -6.17 22.85
CA GLN A 335 -22.58 -4.74 22.82
C GLN A 335 -21.60 -4.35 21.71
N CYS A 336 -20.83 -5.31 21.18
CA CYS A 336 -19.85 -5.07 20.12
C CYS A 336 -20.45 -5.44 18.76
N GLY A 337 -19.98 -4.79 17.69
CA GLY A 337 -20.56 -4.95 16.33
C GLY A 337 -20.36 -6.34 15.72
N SER A 338 -20.43 -6.41 14.38
CA SER A 338 -20.12 -7.64 13.63
C SER A 338 -18.67 -8.06 13.81
N LEU A 339 -18.42 -9.36 13.78
CA LEU A 339 -17.07 -9.91 13.69
C LEU A 339 -16.54 -9.81 12.26
N GLY A 340 -15.24 -9.67 12.14
CA GLY A 340 -14.57 -10.08 10.91
C GLY A 340 -13.26 -10.79 11.18
N MET A 341 -12.56 -11.14 10.11
CA MET A 341 -11.42 -12.02 10.14
C MET A 341 -10.28 -11.53 9.26
N SER A 342 -9.05 -11.72 9.75
CA SER A 342 -7.81 -11.65 8.98
C SER A 342 -7.22 -13.05 8.85
N VAL A 343 -6.78 -13.42 7.66
CA VAL A 343 -6.07 -14.68 7.40
C VAL A 343 -4.82 -14.35 6.62
N ILE A 344 -3.68 -14.86 7.06
CA ILE A 344 -2.41 -14.77 6.32
C ILE A 344 -2.00 -16.17 5.88
N THR A 345 -1.77 -16.34 4.58
CA THR A 345 -1.27 -17.58 4.00
C THR A 345 0.10 -17.37 3.37
N SER A 346 0.89 -18.43 3.31
CA SER A 346 2.12 -18.51 2.54
C SER A 346 2.14 -19.78 1.68
N SER A 347 3.18 -19.97 0.88
CA SER A 347 3.40 -21.24 0.16
C SER A 347 3.61 -22.44 1.09
N GLU A 348 4.01 -22.18 2.35
CA GLU A 348 4.39 -23.21 3.32
C GLU A 348 3.28 -23.51 4.35
N GLY A 349 2.33 -22.60 4.56
CA GLY A 349 1.25 -22.83 5.51
C GLY A 349 0.31 -21.65 5.73
N PHE A 350 -0.61 -21.83 6.67
CA PHE A 350 -1.35 -20.71 7.27
C PHE A 350 -0.45 -20.06 8.33
N VAL A 351 -0.18 -18.78 8.16
CA VAL A 351 0.78 -18.03 8.98
C VAL A 351 0.10 -17.41 10.19
N LYS A 352 -1.00 -16.68 9.97
CA LYS A 352 -1.75 -15.97 11.01
C LYS A 352 -3.25 -16.09 10.78
N ILE A 353 -4.00 -16.22 11.85
CA ILE A 353 -5.45 -15.95 11.87
C ILE A 353 -5.74 -14.86 12.89
N GLY A 354 -6.65 -13.95 12.57
CA GLY A 354 -7.09 -12.89 13.46
C GLY A 354 -8.60 -12.76 13.43
N ILE A 355 -9.26 -12.66 14.58
CA ILE A 355 -10.69 -12.37 14.69
C ILE A 355 -10.83 -10.97 15.26
N PHE A 356 -11.42 -10.06 14.49
CA PHE A 356 -11.63 -8.68 14.93
C PHE A 356 -13.05 -8.42 15.42
N VAL A 357 -13.12 -7.80 16.60
CA VAL A 357 -14.34 -7.30 17.24
C VAL A 357 -14.42 -5.80 17.00
N GLY A 358 -15.33 -5.38 16.12
CA GLY A 358 -15.56 -3.97 15.82
C GLY A 358 -16.30 -3.23 16.94
N ARG A 359 -15.98 -1.95 17.13
CA ARG A 359 -16.56 -1.08 18.19
C ARG A 359 -16.51 -1.74 19.58
N PRO A 360 -15.30 -2.05 20.06
CA PRO A 360 -15.13 -2.79 21.31
C PRO A 360 -15.65 -1.99 22.50
N SER A 361 -16.30 -2.67 23.45
CA SER A 361 -16.70 -2.06 24.71
C SER A 361 -15.49 -1.83 25.62
N LYS A 362 -15.63 -0.92 26.58
CA LYS A 362 -14.59 -0.72 27.61
C LYS A 362 -14.30 -2.01 28.38
N ALA A 363 -15.34 -2.80 28.68
CA ALA A 363 -15.21 -4.08 29.37
C ALA A 363 -14.39 -5.11 28.56
N LEU A 364 -14.55 -5.13 27.24
CA LEU A 364 -13.75 -5.97 26.34
C LEU A 364 -12.28 -5.57 26.38
N VAL A 365 -11.98 -4.27 26.26
CA VAL A 365 -10.60 -3.74 26.31
C VAL A 365 -9.95 -4.04 27.66
N GLU A 366 -10.66 -3.82 28.77
CA GLU A 366 -10.19 -4.16 30.11
C GLU A 366 -10.00 -5.68 30.29
N GLY A 367 -10.84 -6.49 29.67
CA GLY A 367 -10.68 -7.94 29.60
C GLY A 367 -9.39 -8.35 28.89
N CYS A 368 -9.06 -7.69 27.78
CA CYS A 368 -7.83 -7.94 27.02
C CYS A 368 -6.57 -7.69 27.88
N PHE A 369 -6.56 -6.61 28.67
CA PHE A 369 -5.46 -6.36 29.61
C PHE A 369 -5.32 -7.47 30.66
N ARG A 370 -6.42 -8.02 31.16
CA ARG A 370 -6.40 -9.11 32.16
C ARG A 370 -5.88 -10.42 31.57
N ILE A 371 -6.38 -10.84 30.40
CA ILE A 371 -5.98 -12.12 29.79
C ILE A 371 -4.52 -12.11 29.29
N CYS A 372 -3.99 -10.93 28.97
CA CYS A 372 -2.60 -10.75 28.57
C CYS A 372 -1.68 -10.40 29.76
N GLU A 373 -2.19 -10.43 30.99
CA GLU A 373 -1.42 -10.17 32.22
C GLU A 373 -0.67 -8.83 32.23
N ILE A 374 -1.33 -7.78 31.73
CA ILE A 374 -0.69 -6.49 31.44
C ILE A 374 -0.64 -5.60 32.67
N SER A 375 0.58 -5.17 33.03
CA SER A 375 0.81 -4.27 34.16
C SER A 375 0.16 -2.89 34.01
N ASP A 376 -0.16 -2.24 35.13
CA ASP A 376 -0.72 -0.88 35.15
C ASP A 376 0.18 0.14 34.43
N THR A 377 1.50 -0.08 34.44
CA THR A 377 2.46 0.76 33.73
C THR A 377 2.26 0.69 32.21
N VAL A 378 2.08 -0.51 31.65
CA VAL A 378 1.82 -0.69 30.22
C VAL A 378 0.43 -0.17 29.85
N GLN A 379 -0.58 -0.37 30.71
CA GLN A 379 -1.91 0.23 30.50
C GLN A 379 -1.87 1.76 30.47
N SER A 380 -1.08 2.40 31.34
CA SER A 380 -0.88 3.85 31.35
C SER A 380 -0.20 4.37 30.08
N LYS A 381 0.81 3.62 29.59
CA LYS A 381 1.43 3.87 28.28
C LYS A 381 0.41 3.79 27.15
N MET A 382 -0.44 2.75 27.13
CA MET A 382 -1.50 2.61 26.13
C MET A 382 -2.49 3.79 26.16
N LYS A 383 -2.93 4.23 27.35
CA LYS A 383 -3.79 5.42 27.49
C LYS A 383 -3.14 6.69 26.97
N THR A 384 -1.81 6.81 27.11
CA THR A 384 -1.03 7.93 26.55
C THR A 384 -1.06 7.90 25.01
N LEU A 385 -0.92 6.72 24.40
CA LEU A 385 -1.09 6.55 22.94
C LEU A 385 -2.50 6.93 22.49
N GLU A 386 -3.52 6.38 23.15
CA GLU A 386 -4.93 6.66 22.86
C GLU A 386 -5.23 8.17 22.88
N GLY A 387 -4.80 8.85 23.95
CA GLY A 387 -4.94 10.30 24.08
C GLY A 387 -4.24 11.07 22.96
N SER A 388 -3.08 10.60 22.48
CA SER A 388 -2.35 11.24 21.37
C SER A 388 -3.07 11.13 20.02
N PHE A 389 -3.91 10.11 19.85
CA PHE A 389 -4.73 9.91 18.65
C PHE A 389 -6.11 10.57 18.77
N GLY A 390 -6.44 11.16 19.92
CA GLY A 390 -7.80 11.64 20.20
C GLY A 390 -8.80 10.48 20.39
N ALA A 391 -8.31 9.29 20.70
CA ALA A 391 -9.09 8.09 20.94
C ALA A 391 -9.25 7.82 22.44
N THR A 392 -10.33 7.14 22.81
CA THR A 392 -10.53 6.61 24.17
C THR A 392 -10.63 5.09 24.20
N LEU A 393 -10.84 4.47 23.03
CA LEU A 393 -10.91 3.03 22.80
C LEU A 393 -10.38 2.74 21.39
N PRO A 394 -9.88 1.51 21.13
CA PRO A 394 -9.53 1.07 19.79
C PRO A 394 -10.75 1.00 18.87
N ILE A 395 -10.53 1.14 17.56
CA ILE A 395 -11.59 1.01 16.54
C ILE A 395 -12.05 -0.45 16.40
N PHE A 396 -11.12 -1.39 16.59
CA PHE A 396 -11.40 -2.81 16.76
C PHE A 396 -10.28 -3.49 17.56
N VAL A 397 -10.64 -4.56 18.26
CA VAL A 397 -9.71 -5.47 18.94
C VAL A 397 -9.57 -6.70 18.07
N GLU A 398 -8.34 -7.15 17.82
CA GLU A 398 -8.05 -8.35 17.02
C GLU A 398 -7.40 -9.42 17.91
N PHE A 399 -8.08 -10.55 18.06
CA PHE A 399 -7.55 -11.75 18.71
C PHE A 399 -6.79 -12.54 17.67
N VAL A 400 -5.47 -12.64 17.80
CA VAL A 400 -4.61 -13.22 16.77
C VAL A 400 -3.90 -14.47 17.26
N TYR A 401 -3.60 -15.35 16.32
CA TYR A 401 -2.69 -16.46 16.52
C TYR A 401 -1.73 -16.56 15.34
N VAL A 402 -0.44 -16.58 15.62
CA VAL A 402 0.63 -16.83 14.63
C VAL A 402 1.11 -18.26 14.82
N ASN A 403 1.11 -19.07 13.76
CA ASN A 403 1.56 -20.45 13.85
C ASN A 403 3.07 -20.56 14.10
N ASP A 404 3.45 -21.66 14.77
CA ASP A 404 4.84 -21.99 15.07
C ASP A 404 5.67 -22.07 13.77
N GLY A 405 6.88 -21.51 13.81
CA GLY A 405 7.81 -21.49 12.68
C GLY A 405 7.67 -20.30 11.74
N PHE A 406 6.64 -19.46 11.89
CA PHE A 406 6.45 -18.25 11.06
C PHE A 406 6.88 -16.96 11.74
N GLY A 407 7.34 -17.01 12.99
CA GLY A 407 7.91 -15.86 13.69
C GLY A 407 9.42 -15.70 13.47
N TYR A 408 10.10 -16.73 12.96
CA TYR A 408 11.54 -16.71 12.64
C TYR A 408 12.44 -16.21 13.79
N GLY A 409 12.01 -16.41 15.04
CA GLY A 409 12.70 -15.93 16.25
C GLY A 409 12.59 -14.42 16.51
N VAL A 410 12.09 -13.64 15.56
CA VAL A 410 11.99 -12.18 15.63
C VAL A 410 10.56 -11.68 15.77
N TYR A 411 9.55 -12.51 15.58
CA TYR A 411 8.16 -12.21 15.92
C TYR A 411 7.66 -13.17 16.98
N ARG A 412 6.66 -12.72 17.74
CA ARG A 412 5.94 -13.54 18.71
C ARG A 412 5.03 -14.52 17.95
N GLU A 413 5.25 -15.80 18.19
CA GLU A 413 4.37 -16.90 17.77
C GLU A 413 3.34 -17.18 18.86
N GLY A 414 2.25 -17.85 18.50
CA GLY A 414 1.15 -18.16 19.40
C GLY A 414 0.11 -17.04 19.49
N PHE A 415 -0.65 -17.08 20.59
CA PHE A 415 -1.75 -16.14 20.86
C PHE A 415 -1.25 -14.75 21.28
N ASP A 416 -1.88 -13.73 20.72
CA ASP A 416 -1.72 -12.32 21.09
C ASP A 416 -3.03 -11.55 20.85
N VAL A 417 -3.10 -10.33 21.37
CA VAL A 417 -4.22 -9.40 21.13
C VAL A 417 -3.65 -8.11 20.58
N LEU A 418 -4.25 -7.60 19.50
CA LEU A 418 -3.87 -6.33 18.89
C LEU A 418 -4.99 -5.30 19.03
N PHE A 419 -4.63 -4.08 19.41
CA PHE A 419 -5.51 -2.93 19.40
C PHE A 419 -5.24 -2.08 18.17
N HIS A 420 -6.28 -1.84 17.37
CA HIS A 420 -6.20 -1.02 16.17
C HIS A 420 -6.76 0.36 16.44
N TYR A 421 -6.05 1.40 15.99
CA TYR A 421 -6.42 2.79 16.15
C TYR A 421 -6.32 3.53 14.81
N ARG A 422 -7.22 4.49 14.61
CA ARG A 422 -7.06 5.51 13.57
C ARG A 422 -6.28 6.67 14.15
N MET A 423 -5.14 6.98 13.56
CA MET A 423 -4.31 8.10 14.02
C MET A 423 -4.77 9.44 13.47
N GLY A 424 -5.42 9.43 12.31
CA GLY A 424 -5.94 10.60 11.65
C GLY A 424 -5.91 10.48 10.13
N GLU A 425 -6.19 11.59 9.47
CA GLU A 425 -6.16 11.70 8.02
C GLU A 425 -5.50 13.03 7.61
N GLU A 426 -4.81 13.02 6.48
CA GLU A 426 -4.14 14.18 5.89
C GLU A 426 -4.58 14.34 4.44
N GLY A 427 -4.93 15.56 4.02
CA GLY A 427 -5.29 15.83 2.64
C GLY A 427 -5.57 17.30 2.41
N PRO A 428 -5.85 17.72 1.16
CA PRO A 428 -6.29 19.06 0.88
C PRO A 428 -7.72 19.24 1.43
N TYR A 429 -7.83 19.74 2.65
CA TYR A 429 -9.11 20.21 3.17
C TYR A 429 -9.50 21.45 2.37
N LYS A 430 -10.47 21.31 1.46
CA LYS A 430 -11.13 22.49 0.90
C LYS A 430 -11.91 23.14 2.05
N ASN A 431 -11.42 24.28 2.53
CA ASN A 431 -12.18 25.15 3.44
C ASN A 431 -13.51 25.56 2.83
#